data_AF-A0A6I7D104-F1
#
_entry.id   AF-A0A6I7D104-F1
#
_cell.length_a   1.000
_cell.length_b   1.000
_cell.length_c   1.000
_cell.angle_alpha   90.00
_cell.angle_beta   90.00
_cell.angle_gamma   90.00
#
_symmetry.space_group_name_H-M   'P 1'
#
loop_
_entity.id
_entity.type
_entity.pdbx_description
1 polymer ?
#
loop_
_entity_poly.entity_id
_entity_poly.type
_entity_poly.pdbx_seq_one_letter_code
_entity_poly.pdbx_strand_id
1 'polypeptide(L)' 'MAQYYYTGNLQQASNSSDFDVEFKTSSFVEYSGIYRCKTCGYEIALNAHEGKVPPHQSNSHCNNNIFKLLVKTNN' A
#
# COMPACT_ATOMS: atom_id res chain seq x y z
N MET A 1 -6.95 -6.96 6.00
CA MET A 1 -7.96 -5.89 6.07
C MET A 1 -7.51 -4.95 7.17
N ALA A 2 -7.34 -3.66 6.87
CA ALA A 2 -7.02 -2.65 7.88
C ALA A 2 -8.27 -2.36 8.74
N GLN A 3 -8.08 -2.31 10.06
CA GLN A 3 -9.09 -1.88 11.02
C GLN A 3 -8.69 -0.51 11.57
N TYR A 4 -9.67 0.33 11.87
CA TYR A 4 -9.47 1.64 12.46
C TYR A 4 -10.27 1.77 13.75
N TYR A 5 -9.68 2.43 14.74
CA TYR A 5 -10.34 2.66 16.04
C TYR A 5 -11.03 4.03 16.09
N TYR A 6 -10.39 5.06 15.54
CA TYR A 6 -10.90 6.43 15.54
C TYR A 6 -11.61 6.76 14.22
N THR A 7 -12.94 6.72 14.25
CA THR A 7 -13.81 6.89 13.07
C THR A 7 -13.76 8.29 12.44
N GLY A 8 -13.47 9.33 13.23
CA GLY A 8 -13.42 10.73 12.75
C GLY A 8 -12.14 11.14 12.02
N ASN A 9 -11.12 10.28 12.00
CA ASN A 9 -9.80 10.59 11.43
C ASN A 9 -9.59 9.99 10.04
N LEU A 10 -10.57 9.26 9.50
CA LEU A 10 -10.52 8.73 8.15
C LEU A 10 -11.46 9.53 7.26
N GLN A 11 -10.91 10.00 6.15
CA GLN A 11 -11.66 10.65 5.09
C GLN A 11 -11.64 9.75 3.87
N GLN A 12 -12.80 9.59 3.23
CA GLN A 12 -12.85 8.96 1.92
C GLN A 12 -12.11 9.85 0.92
N ALA A 13 -11.18 9.28 0.17
CA ALA A 13 -10.51 10.02 -0.88
C ALA A 13 -11.49 10.34 -2.01
N SER A 14 -11.53 11.60 -2.44
CA SER A 14 -12.38 12.06 -3.55
C SER A 14 -11.85 11.64 -4.92
N ASN A 15 -10.54 11.36 -5.01
CA ASN A 15 -9.84 11.02 -6.25
C ASN A 15 -9.21 9.62 -6.16
N SER A 16 -9.44 8.79 -7.18
CA SER A 16 -9.01 7.39 -7.25
C SER A 16 -7.61 7.19 -7.84
N SER A 17 -7.07 8.18 -8.58
CA SER A 17 -5.85 8.00 -9.38
C SER A 17 -4.67 7.46 -8.58
N ASP A 18 -4.47 7.96 -7.35
CA ASP A 18 -3.37 7.56 -6.47
C ASP A 18 -3.50 6.10 -6.01
N PHE A 19 -4.73 5.58 -5.96
CA PHE A 19 -5.07 4.21 -5.54
C PHE A 19 -5.01 3.21 -6.70
N ASP A 20 -5.04 3.70 -7.94
CA ASP A 20 -4.95 2.87 -9.14
C ASP A 20 -3.51 2.51 -9.53
N VAL A 21 -2.52 3.25 -9.03
CA VAL A 21 -1.09 3.03 -9.30
C VAL A 21 -0.62 1.67 -8.78
N GLU A 22 0.09 0.95 -9.64
CA GLU A 22 0.65 -0.37 -9.37
C GLU A 22 2.15 -0.27 -9.08
N PHE A 23 2.54 -0.64 -7.87
CA PHE A 23 3.93 -0.63 -7.41
C PHE A 23 4.50 -2.06 -7.41
N LYS A 24 5.63 -2.24 -8.10
CA LYS A 24 6.36 -3.51 -8.11
C LYS A 24 7.35 -3.56 -6.96
N THR A 25 7.84 -4.75 -6.64
CA THR A 25 8.98 -4.93 -5.74
C THR A 25 10.13 -4.00 -6.10
N SER A 26 10.75 -3.39 -5.09
CA SER A 26 11.84 -2.40 -5.21
C SER A 26 11.47 -1.05 -5.82
N SER A 27 10.22 -0.84 -6.27
CA SER A 27 9.74 0.48 -6.67
C SER A 27 9.62 1.41 -5.46
N PHE A 28 9.93 2.68 -5.67
CA PHE A 28 9.63 3.73 -4.70
C PHE A 28 8.14 4.04 -4.69
N VAL A 29 7.61 4.34 -3.50
CA VAL A 29 6.23 4.77 -3.35
C VAL A 29 6.14 6.28 -3.21
N GLU A 30 5.12 6.88 -3.81
CA GLU A 30 4.92 8.33 -3.79
C GLU A 30 4.21 8.80 -2.51
N TYR A 31 3.49 7.91 -1.84
CA TYR A 31 2.66 8.23 -0.68
C TYR A 31 3.01 7.36 0.52
N SER A 32 2.89 7.93 1.71
CA SER A 32 2.94 7.15 2.95
C SER A 32 1.55 6.54 3.20
N GLY A 33 1.51 5.29 3.66
CA GLY A 33 0.24 4.60 3.82
C GLY A 33 0.31 3.08 3.87
N ILE A 34 -0.86 2.45 3.78
CA ILE A 34 -1.01 1.00 3.70
C ILE A 34 -1.19 0.61 2.25
N TYR A 35 -0.37 -0.33 1.80
CA TYR A 35 -0.37 -0.91 0.47
C TYR A 35 -0.80 -2.37 0.55
N ARG A 36 -1.59 -2.83 -0.42
CA ARG A 36 -2.10 -4.20 -0.49
C ARG A 36 -1.64 -4.89 -1.76
N CYS A 37 -1.15 -6.11 -1.62
CA CYS A 37 -0.82 -6.98 -2.74
C CYS A 37 -2.10 -7.40 -3.48
N LYS A 38 -2.12 -7.19 -4.80
CA LYS A 38 -3.24 -7.58 -5.66
C LYS A 38 -3.41 -9.10 -5.75
N THR A 39 -2.34 -9.86 -5.58
CA THR A 39 -2.31 -11.32 -5.78
C THR A 39 -2.76 -12.09 -4.54
N CYS A 40 -2.16 -11.82 -3.38
CA CYS A 40 -2.44 -12.56 -2.13
C CYS A 40 -3.21 -11.76 -1.08
N GLY A 41 -3.39 -10.45 -1.31
CA GLY A 41 -4.05 -9.56 -0.34
C GLY A 41 -3.19 -9.17 0.86
N TYR A 42 -1.89 -9.51 0.88
CA TYR A 42 -0.96 -9.10 1.93
C TYR A 42 -0.84 -7.57 2.01
N GLU A 43 -0.87 -7.03 3.22
CA GLU A 43 -0.88 -5.59 3.49
C GLU A 43 0.44 -5.17 4.16
N ILE A 44 1.00 -4.03 3.74
CA ILE A 44 2.24 -3.46 4.27
C ILE A 44 2.11 -1.96 4.47
N ALA A 45 2.75 -1.43 5.50
CA ALA A 45 2.90 0.01 5.67
C ALA A 45 4.20 0.47 5.00
N LEU A 46 4.12 1.52 4.17
CA LEU A 46 5.27 2.13 3.51
C LEU A 46 5.23 3.65 3.68
N ASN A 47 6.41 4.27 3.68
CA ASN A 47 6.57 5.72 3.79
C ASN A 47 7.14 6.28 2.48
N ALA A 48 6.57 7.39 1.99
CA ALA A 48 6.96 8.04 0.72
C ALA A 48 8.46 8.37 0.59
N HIS A 49 9.14 8.64 1.71
CA HIS A 49 10.52 9.11 1.73
C HIS A 49 11.56 8.02 1.99
N GLU A 50 11.14 6.85 2.48
CA GLU A 50 12.04 5.84 3.05
C GLU A 50 11.83 4.45 2.42
N GLY A 51 10.66 4.21 1.81
CA GLY A 51 10.22 2.86 1.47
C GLY A 51 10.32 2.53 -0.01
N LYS A 52 11.18 1.57 -0.35
CA LYS A 52 10.94 0.72 -1.52
C LYS A 52 9.95 -0.38 -1.14
N VAL A 53 9.10 -0.79 -2.07
CA VAL A 53 8.24 -1.95 -1.87
C VAL A 53 9.11 -3.18 -1.58
N PRO A 54 9.01 -3.81 -0.40
CA PRO A 54 9.83 -4.96 -0.06
C PRO A 54 9.41 -6.18 -0.88
N PRO A 55 10.32 -7.15 -1.09
CA PRO A 55 9.93 -8.45 -1.60
C PRO A 55 8.95 -9.10 -0.63
N HIS A 56 8.00 -9.87 -1.17
CA HIS A 56 7.02 -10.58 -0.36
C HIS A 56 7.68 -11.76 0.37
N GLN A 57 8.13 -11.54 1.61
CA GLN A 57 9.03 -12.42 2.36
C GLN A 57 8.45 -13.82 2.69
N SER A 58 7.13 -14.01 2.66
CA SER A 58 6.50 -15.19 3.27
C SER A 58 5.74 -16.12 2.31
N ASN A 59 5.78 -15.90 1.00
CA ASN A 59 5.04 -16.77 0.07
C ASN A 59 5.75 -16.88 -1.29
N SER A 60 6.27 -18.06 -1.58
CA SER A 60 7.00 -18.40 -2.81
C SER A 60 6.17 -18.20 -4.08
N HIS A 61 4.83 -18.29 -3.98
CA HIS A 61 3.90 -18.04 -5.09
C HIS A 61 3.71 -16.55 -5.43
N CYS A 62 4.36 -15.66 -4.67
CA CYS A 62 4.13 -14.22 -4.69
C CYS A 62 5.45 -13.43 -4.88
N ASN A 63 6.40 -14.00 -5.61
CA ASN A 63 7.74 -13.40 -5.76
C ASN A 63 7.77 -12.09 -6.56
N ASN A 64 6.79 -11.87 -7.45
CA ASN A 64 6.71 -10.71 -8.34
C ASN A 64 5.43 -9.90 -8.09
N ASN A 65 5.25 -9.49 -6.84
CA ASN A 65 4.00 -8.91 -6.40
C ASN A 65 3.82 -7.46 -6.84
N ILE A 66 2.57 -7.18 -7.22
CA ILE A 66 2.06 -5.85 -7.48
C ILE A 66 1.28 -5.39 -6.25
N PHE A 67 1.66 -4.24 -5.71
CA PHE A 67 1.00 -3.59 -4.59
C PHE A 67 0.23 -2.37 -5.10
N LYS A 68 -0.94 -2.13 -4.52
CA LYS A 68 -1.75 -0.93 -4.71
C LYS A 68 -1.97 -0.21 -3.39
N LEU A 69 -2.08 1.10 -3.44
CA LEU A 69 -2.39 1.90 -2.25
C LEU A 69 -3.81 1.57 -1.78
N LEU A 70 -3.98 1.34 -0.48
CA LEU A 70 -5.27 1.07 0.17
C LEU A 70 -5.67 2.21 1.11
N VAL A 71 -4.71 2.74 1.86
CA VAL A 71 -4.90 3.87 2.77
C VAL A 71 -3.76 4.84 2.56
N LYS A 72 -4.06 6.11 2.31
CA LYS A 72 -3.08 7.19 2.19
C LYS A 72 -3.04 8.01 3.47
N THR A 73 -1.86 8.37 3.95
CA THR A 73 -1.73 9.41 4.98
C THR A 73 -1.68 10.77 4.29
N ASN A 74 -2.54 11.70 4.71
CA ASN A 74 -2.38 13.10 4.34
C ASN A 74 -1.27 13.69 5.22
N ASN A 75 -0.34 14.41 4.60
CA ASN A 75 0.66 15.20 5.31
C ASN A 75 0.04 16.50 5.78
#